data_AF-A0A132GQU1-F1
#
_entry.id   AF-A0A132GQU1-F1
#
_cell.length_a   1.000
_cell.length_b   1.000
_cell.length_c   1.000
_cell.angle_alpha   90.00
_cell.angle_beta   90.00
_cell.angle_gamma   90.00
#
_symmetry.space_group_name_H-M   'P 1'
#
loop_
_entity.id
_entity.type
_entity.pdbx_description
1 polymer ?
#
loop_
_entity_poly.entity_id
_entity_poly.type
_entity_poly.pdbx_seq_one_letter_code
_entity_poly.pdbx_strand_id
1 'polypeptide(L)'
;MLVEGLGKTDAGFGNLGGLTAYSTRASQYRKQISLSYAFSNRSYNHRAMASIGTGEIGKGWYLMAHASGRYAGKGYTEGTFYQAYSYFLSVEKKINDKHSIDLTVFGAPSQRGGSAPVVQEVYDLVGSNFYNPNWGYQTVDASGKQVIRNSRTSTYHQPFAQLSWYWTPNKRTEFNTSFFFFGGPGGQTSLEWGEAADPRPDYYKNLPSYYMTNAHSTAEIEAQ
;
A
#
# COMPACT_ATOMS: atom_id res chain seq x y z
N MET A 1 -21.79 -7.64 1.82
CA MET A 1 -22.82 -7.88 0.78
C MET A 1 -22.31 -7.28 -0.51
N LEU A 2 -22.44 -7.97 -1.65
CA LEU A 2 -22.08 -7.48 -2.98
C LEU A 2 -23.34 -7.44 -3.85
N VAL A 3 -23.56 -6.33 -4.56
CA VAL A 3 -24.62 -6.21 -5.57
C VAL A 3 -24.01 -5.70 -6.87
N GLU A 4 -24.37 -6.34 -7.97
CA GLU A 4 -24.05 -5.91 -9.33
C GLU A 4 -25.16 -4.98 -9.84
N GLY A 5 -24.77 -3.85 -10.43
CA GLY A 5 -25.71 -2.85 -10.98
C GLY A 5 -26.46 -2.03 -9.93
N LEU A 6 -27.63 -1.53 -10.29
CA LEU A 6 -28.42 -0.53 -9.52
C LEU A 6 -29.34 -1.15 -8.44
N GLY A 7 -29.10 -2.40 -8.03
CA GLY A 7 -29.96 -3.10 -7.07
C GLY A 7 -29.99 -2.44 -5.68
N LYS A 8 -31.12 -2.54 -4.99
CA LYS A 8 -31.25 -2.11 -3.58
C LYS A 8 -30.59 -3.13 -2.64
N THR A 9 -29.93 -2.64 -1.61
CA THR A 9 -29.36 -3.40 -0.48
C THR A 9 -29.73 -2.75 0.85
N ASP A 10 -29.47 -3.49 1.94
CA ASP A 10 -29.52 -2.93 3.30
C ASP A 10 -28.47 -1.83 3.53
N ALA A 11 -27.41 -1.78 2.70
CA ALA A 11 -26.38 -0.76 2.75
C ALA A 11 -26.65 0.44 1.82
N GLY A 12 -27.76 0.44 1.06
CA GLY A 12 -28.12 1.50 0.11
C GLY A 12 -28.39 0.98 -1.30
N PHE A 13 -28.29 1.86 -2.30
CA PHE A 13 -28.48 1.50 -3.71
C PHE A 13 -27.12 1.27 -4.38
N GLY A 14 -27.03 0.24 -5.21
CA GLY A 14 -25.87 0.00 -6.05
C GLY A 14 -25.68 1.10 -7.11
N ASN A 15 -24.46 1.23 -7.62
CA ASN A 15 -24.14 2.09 -8.77
C ASN A 15 -23.75 1.19 -9.97
N LEU A 16 -23.40 1.78 -11.12
CA LEU A 16 -22.94 1.05 -12.31
C LEU A 16 -21.81 0.05 -12.01
N GLY A 17 -20.93 0.37 -11.05
CA GLY A 17 -19.84 -0.51 -10.59
C GLY A 17 -20.22 -1.48 -9.46
N GLY A 18 -21.50 -1.53 -9.07
CA GLY A 18 -21.98 -2.29 -7.92
C GLY A 18 -21.69 -1.64 -6.56
N LEU A 19 -22.09 -2.31 -5.49
CA LEU A 19 -21.84 -1.89 -4.10
C LEU A 19 -21.27 -3.07 -3.31
N THR A 20 -20.15 -2.84 -2.63
CA THR A 20 -19.62 -3.77 -1.64
C THR A 20 -19.62 -3.11 -0.28
N ALA A 21 -20.36 -3.71 0.66
CA ALA A 21 -20.40 -3.27 2.05
C ALA A 21 -19.71 -4.30 2.94
N TYR A 22 -18.74 -3.83 3.72
CA TYR A 22 -18.08 -4.59 4.78
C TYR A 22 -18.57 -4.07 6.11
N SER A 23 -18.88 -4.99 7.01
CA SER A 23 -19.11 -4.64 8.41
C SER A 23 -17.83 -4.83 9.19
N THR A 24 -17.47 -3.83 9.98
CA THR A 24 -16.33 -3.88 10.90
C THR A 24 -16.75 -4.23 12.32
N ARG A 25 -18.03 -4.50 12.54
CA ARG A 25 -18.62 -4.75 13.86
C ARG A 25 -18.13 -6.06 14.47
N ALA A 26 -17.55 -6.03 15.66
CA ALA A 26 -16.91 -7.21 16.27
C ALA A 26 -17.86 -8.41 16.43
N SER A 27 -19.12 -8.19 16.81
CA SER A 27 -20.11 -9.28 17.02
C SER A 27 -20.50 -10.04 15.75
N GLN A 28 -20.25 -9.48 14.57
CA GLN A 28 -20.54 -10.16 13.30
C GLN A 28 -19.44 -11.10 12.84
N TYR A 29 -18.27 -11.05 13.48
CA TYR A 29 -17.18 -11.99 13.20
C TYR A 29 -17.39 -13.30 13.98
N ARG A 30 -17.22 -14.42 13.26
CA ARG A 30 -17.27 -15.76 13.88
C ARG A 30 -16.12 -15.94 14.87
N LYS A 31 -16.36 -16.73 15.92
CA LYS A 31 -15.30 -17.18 16.83
C LYS A 31 -14.31 -18.08 16.07
N GLN A 32 -13.13 -17.57 15.78
CA GLN A 32 -12.09 -18.31 15.07
C GLN A 32 -10.73 -17.65 15.26
N ILE A 33 -9.69 -18.48 15.35
CA ILE A 33 -8.30 -18.07 15.12
C ILE A 33 -7.90 -18.60 13.74
N SER A 34 -7.30 -17.75 12.92
CA SER A 34 -6.79 -18.10 11.60
C SER A 34 -5.37 -17.60 11.45
N LEU A 35 -4.48 -18.47 10.98
CA LEU A 35 -3.11 -18.15 10.61
C LEU A 35 -2.93 -18.56 9.15
N SER A 36 -2.30 -17.69 8.37
CA SER A 36 -1.99 -17.96 6.97
C SER A 36 -0.59 -17.48 6.65
N TYR A 37 0.15 -18.30 5.93
CA TYR A 37 1.43 -17.94 5.36
C TYR A 37 1.45 -18.30 3.88
N ALA A 38 2.00 -17.41 3.07
CA ALA A 38 2.19 -17.63 1.65
C ALA A 38 3.58 -17.16 1.23
N PHE A 39 4.19 -17.94 0.33
CA PHE A 39 5.44 -17.62 -0.32
C PHE A 39 5.20 -17.48 -1.82
N SER A 40 5.79 -16.46 -2.46
CA SER A 40 5.64 -16.24 -3.90
C SER A 40 6.88 -15.61 -4.52
N ASN A 41 7.02 -15.66 -5.84
CA ASN A 41 8.12 -15.03 -6.59
C ASN A 41 7.65 -13.78 -7.37
N ARG A 42 6.70 -13.02 -6.79
CA ARG A 42 6.11 -11.84 -7.42
C ARG A 42 6.61 -10.56 -6.74
N SER A 43 5.77 -9.53 -6.64
CA SER A 43 6.09 -8.26 -6.01
C SER A 43 6.38 -8.35 -4.50
N TYR A 44 6.01 -9.45 -3.84
CA TYR A 44 6.41 -9.78 -2.47
C TYR A 44 6.77 -11.26 -2.35
N ASN A 45 7.71 -11.58 -1.46
CA ASN A 45 8.20 -12.95 -1.29
C ASN A 45 7.50 -13.66 -0.15
N HIS A 46 7.20 -12.94 0.93
CA HIS A 46 6.58 -13.48 2.12
C HIS A 46 5.29 -12.73 2.43
N ARG A 47 4.24 -13.46 2.77
CA ARG A 47 3.01 -12.91 3.34
C ARG A 47 2.61 -13.75 4.56
N ALA A 48 2.42 -13.09 5.69
CA ALA A 48 1.87 -13.70 6.90
C ALA A 48 0.63 -12.93 7.33
N MET A 49 -0.39 -13.65 7.79
CA MET A 49 -1.64 -13.09 8.29
C MET A 49 -2.08 -13.86 9.53
N ALA A 50 -2.55 -13.14 10.55
CA ALA A 50 -3.17 -13.72 11.71
C ALA A 50 -4.45 -12.94 12.03
N SER A 51 -5.56 -13.64 12.28
CA SER A 51 -6.78 -13.05 12.84
C SER A 51 -7.28 -13.86 14.01
N ILE A 52 -7.88 -13.15 14.97
CA ILE A 52 -8.63 -13.72 16.07
C ILE A 52 -9.96 -12.98 16.18
N GLY A 53 -11.05 -13.70 15.92
CA GLY A 53 -12.40 -13.32 16.32
C GLY A 53 -12.78 -14.13 17.54
N THR A 54 -13.19 -13.47 18.62
CA THR A 54 -13.47 -14.18 19.88
C THR A 54 -14.90 -14.70 19.96
N GLY A 55 -15.81 -14.19 19.13
CA GLY A 55 -17.23 -14.22 19.46
C GLY A 55 -17.48 -13.46 20.77
N GLU A 56 -18.53 -13.81 21.51
CA GLU A 56 -18.78 -13.22 22.83
C GLU A 56 -17.80 -13.78 23.87
N ILE A 57 -16.97 -12.91 24.46
CA ILE A 57 -16.00 -13.26 25.51
C ILE A 57 -16.68 -13.31 26.88
N GLY A 58 -17.79 -12.59 27.03
CA GLY A 58 -18.62 -12.55 28.23
C GLY A 58 -19.14 -11.15 28.55
N LYS A 59 -20.29 -11.09 29.22
CA LYS A 59 -20.98 -9.84 29.57
C LYS A 59 -21.22 -8.96 28.33
N GLY A 60 -21.47 -9.52 27.15
CA GLY A 60 -21.70 -8.73 25.92
C GLY A 60 -20.46 -8.10 25.29
N TRP A 61 -19.24 -8.53 25.63
CA TRP A 61 -18.02 -8.07 24.94
C TRP A 61 -17.66 -8.96 23.75
N TYR A 62 -17.32 -8.34 22.62
CA TYR A 62 -16.81 -8.99 21.41
C TYR A 62 -15.51 -8.33 20.98
N LEU A 63 -14.59 -9.13 20.45
CA LEU A 63 -13.29 -8.68 19.96
C LEU A 63 -13.01 -9.33 18.60
N MET A 64 -12.54 -8.52 17.66
CA MET A 64 -11.92 -8.99 16.43
C MET A 64 -10.60 -8.26 16.25
N ALA A 65 -9.51 -9.00 16.08
CA ALA A 65 -8.20 -8.45 15.75
C ALA A 65 -7.62 -9.18 14.56
N HIS A 66 -6.90 -8.45 13.70
CA HIS A 66 -6.18 -9.01 12.58
C HIS A 66 -4.90 -8.22 12.31
N ALA A 67 -3.82 -8.93 12.01
CA ALA A 67 -2.55 -8.36 11.60
C ALA A 67 -2.04 -9.09 10.37
N SER A 68 -1.42 -8.36 9.44
CA SER A 68 -0.71 -8.98 8.32
C SER A 68 0.56 -8.23 7.96
N GLY A 69 1.50 -8.96 7.36
CA GLY A 69 2.74 -8.42 6.82
C GLY A 69 3.02 -9.02 5.45
N ARG A 70 3.50 -8.20 4.53
CA ARG A 70 4.04 -8.59 3.24
C ARG A 70 5.44 -8.01 3.11
N TYR A 71 6.39 -8.85 2.71
CA TYR A 71 7.80 -8.47 2.62
C TYR A 71 8.44 -9.02 1.35
N ALA A 72 9.16 -8.15 0.64
CA ALA A 72 10.20 -8.48 -0.31
C ALA A 72 11.39 -7.53 -0.12
N GLY A 73 12.53 -8.09 0.26
CA GLY A 73 13.79 -7.35 0.36
C GLY A 73 14.35 -6.95 -1.01
N LYS A 74 14.12 -7.77 -2.05
CA LYS A 74 14.37 -7.46 -3.46
C LYS A 74 13.15 -7.87 -4.27
N GLY A 75 12.55 -6.92 -4.96
CA GLY A 75 11.56 -7.15 -6.00
C GLY A 75 12.21 -7.68 -7.27
N TYR A 76 11.40 -7.83 -8.32
CA TYR A 76 11.87 -8.34 -9.61
C TYR A 76 12.91 -7.42 -10.27
N THR A 77 12.77 -6.12 -10.06
CA THR A 77 13.69 -5.08 -10.52
C THR A 77 14.61 -4.69 -9.36
N GLU A 78 15.91 -4.53 -9.62
CA GLU A 78 16.84 -4.19 -8.55
C GLU A 78 16.53 -2.82 -7.92
N GLY A 79 16.79 -2.72 -6.61
CA GLY A 79 16.45 -1.55 -5.81
C GLY A 79 14.94 -1.30 -5.61
N THR A 80 14.05 -2.15 -6.11
CA THR A 80 12.63 -2.11 -5.76
C THR A 80 12.39 -3.04 -4.59
N PHE A 81 12.03 -2.49 -3.42
CA PHE A 81 11.63 -3.29 -2.27
C PHE A 81 10.13 -3.11 -2.01
N TYR A 82 9.52 -4.06 -1.30
CA TYR A 82 8.12 -3.97 -0.90
C TYR A 82 7.95 -4.39 0.54
N GLN A 83 7.45 -3.48 1.38
CA GLN A 83 7.15 -3.73 2.78
C GLN A 83 5.77 -3.16 3.06
N ALA A 84 4.83 -4.01 3.44
CA ALA A 84 3.48 -3.56 3.78
C ALA A 84 2.97 -4.34 4.98
N TYR A 85 2.45 -3.62 5.96
CA TYR A 85 1.81 -4.20 7.12
C TYR A 85 0.36 -3.75 7.16
N SER A 86 -0.47 -4.49 7.88
CA SER A 86 -1.83 -4.08 8.18
C SER A 86 -2.18 -4.49 9.59
N TYR A 87 -2.98 -3.67 10.25
CA TYR A 87 -3.61 -4.02 11.51
C TYR A 87 -5.08 -3.63 11.45
N PHE A 88 -5.90 -4.40 12.14
CA PHE A 88 -7.33 -4.18 12.32
C PHE A 88 -7.67 -4.61 13.73
N LEU A 89 -8.44 -3.78 14.43
CA LEU A 89 -8.97 -4.04 15.74
C LEU A 89 -10.41 -3.53 15.77
N SER A 90 -11.33 -4.35 16.24
CA SER A 90 -12.70 -3.97 16.53
C SER A 90 -13.09 -4.53 17.89
N VAL A 91 -13.61 -3.67 18.75
CA VAL A 91 -14.09 -4.00 20.09
C VAL A 91 -15.52 -3.53 20.22
N GLU A 92 -16.42 -4.45 20.51
CA GLU A 92 -17.83 -4.14 20.71
C GLU A 92 -18.28 -4.46 22.13
N LYS A 93 -19.07 -3.55 22.69
CA LYS A 93 -19.80 -3.75 23.93
C LYS A 93 -21.31 -3.69 23.66
N LYS A 94 -21.95 -4.86 23.70
CA LYS A 94 -23.40 -4.97 23.84
C LYS A 94 -23.79 -4.57 25.26
N ILE A 95 -24.42 -3.41 25.40
CA ILE A 95 -24.85 -2.86 26.68
C ILE A 95 -26.12 -3.57 27.14
N ASN A 96 -27.05 -3.79 26.21
CA ASN A 96 -28.28 -4.54 26.39
C ASN A 96 -28.80 -5.03 25.03
N ASP A 97 -30.02 -5.58 24.97
CA ASP A 97 -30.58 -6.10 23.72
C ASP A 97 -30.90 -5.02 22.67
N LYS A 98 -30.91 -3.75 23.06
CA LYS A 98 -31.23 -2.63 22.16
C LYS A 98 -30.01 -1.78 21.82
N HIS A 99 -28.97 -1.74 22.66
CA HIS A 99 -27.84 -0.85 22.51
C HIS A 99 -26.51 -1.59 22.45
N SER A 100 -25.71 -1.24 21.46
CA SER A 100 -24.32 -1.68 21.35
C SER A 100 -23.42 -0.53 20.91
N ILE A 101 -22.17 -0.54 21.39
CA ILE A 101 -21.15 0.42 20.98
C ILE A 101 -19.95 -0.37 20.44
N ASP A 102 -19.46 0.02 19.27
CA ASP A 102 -18.32 -0.60 18.60
C ASP A 102 -17.23 0.45 18.34
N LEU A 103 -16.00 0.14 18.71
CA LEU A 103 -14.82 0.91 18.34
C LEU A 103 -13.99 0.08 17.36
N THR A 104 -13.86 0.57 16.15
CA THR A 104 -13.04 -0.02 15.09
C THR A 104 -11.83 0.88 14.80
N VAL A 105 -10.63 0.30 14.69
CA VAL A 105 -9.41 0.97 14.24
C VAL A 105 -8.66 0.06 13.28
N PHE A 106 -8.23 0.61 12.14
CA PHE A 106 -7.38 -0.13 11.21
C PHE A 106 -6.43 0.78 10.46
N GLY A 107 -5.38 0.19 9.89
CA GLY A 107 -4.41 0.90 9.07
C GLY A 107 -3.54 -0.07 8.29
N ALA A 108 -2.97 0.43 7.20
CA ALA A 108 -2.12 -0.37 6.31
C ALA A 108 -0.85 0.41 5.94
N PRO A 109 0.13 0.55 6.85
CA PRO A 109 1.40 1.18 6.51
C PRO A 109 2.10 0.39 5.41
N SER A 110 2.53 1.09 4.36
CA SER A 110 3.24 0.49 3.23
C SER A 110 4.39 1.37 2.77
N GLN A 111 5.44 0.71 2.32
CA GLN A 111 6.62 1.32 1.74
C GLN A 111 7.06 0.51 0.52
N ARG A 112 7.28 1.19 -0.60
CA ARG A 112 7.68 0.55 -1.86
C ARG A 112 8.70 1.39 -2.61
N GLY A 113 9.76 0.74 -3.08
CA GLY A 113 10.69 1.32 -4.06
C GLY A 113 10.10 1.27 -5.48
N GLY A 114 10.11 2.40 -6.17
CA GLY A 114 9.64 2.54 -7.55
C GLY A 114 10.72 2.22 -8.58
N SER A 115 10.28 1.82 -9.77
CA SER A 115 11.10 1.75 -10.98
C SER A 115 10.88 3.00 -11.84
N ALA A 116 11.85 3.35 -12.66
CA ALA A 116 11.69 4.40 -13.68
C ALA A 116 11.49 3.74 -15.06
N PRO A 117 10.80 4.44 -15.98
CA PRO A 117 10.89 4.09 -17.39
C PRO A 117 12.32 4.34 -17.89
N VAL A 118 12.83 3.43 -18.72
CA VAL A 118 14.18 3.48 -19.28
C VAL A 118 14.07 3.26 -20.80
N VAL A 119 14.94 3.92 -21.57
CA VAL A 119 14.99 3.78 -23.03
C VAL A 119 15.64 2.46 -23.47
N GLN A 120 15.29 1.96 -24.66
CA GLN A 120 15.78 0.68 -25.16
C GLN A 120 17.32 0.62 -25.24
N GLU A 121 17.98 1.70 -25.67
CA GLU A 121 19.44 1.79 -25.73
C GLU A 121 20.11 1.43 -24.41
N VAL A 122 19.55 1.86 -23.27
CA VAL A 122 20.11 1.56 -21.94
C VAL A 122 19.91 0.09 -21.58
N TYR A 123 18.78 -0.52 -21.95
CA TYR A 123 18.59 -1.96 -21.76
C TYR A 123 19.59 -2.78 -22.58
N ASP A 124 19.87 -2.36 -23.82
CA ASP A 124 20.83 -3.02 -24.70
C ASP A 124 22.25 -2.88 -24.16
N LEU A 125 22.63 -1.70 -23.62
CA LEU A 125 23.92 -1.45 -22.99
C LEU A 125 24.14 -2.24 -21.70
N VAL A 126 23.10 -2.36 -20.86
CA VAL A 126 23.15 -3.09 -19.58
C VAL A 126 22.94 -4.60 -19.78
N GLY A 127 22.39 -5.02 -20.93
CA GLY A 127 22.03 -6.40 -21.22
C GLY A 127 20.85 -6.93 -20.39
N SER A 128 20.01 -6.05 -19.84
CA SER A 128 18.90 -6.43 -18.97
C SER A 128 17.73 -5.47 -19.06
N ASN A 129 16.53 -6.03 -19.27
CA ASN A 129 15.26 -5.30 -19.27
C ASN A 129 14.78 -4.95 -17.85
N PHE A 130 15.51 -5.34 -16.80
CA PHE A 130 15.20 -5.08 -15.40
C PHE A 130 16.09 -4.02 -14.77
N TYR A 131 16.78 -3.24 -15.61
CA TYR A 131 17.53 -2.09 -15.14
C TYR A 131 16.61 -1.03 -14.52
N ASN A 132 17.06 -0.43 -13.43
CA ASN A 132 16.36 0.66 -12.75
C ASN A 132 17.38 1.72 -12.33
N PRO A 133 17.27 2.97 -12.81
CA PRO A 133 18.21 4.03 -12.46
C PRO A 133 17.91 4.65 -11.09
N ASN A 134 16.76 4.35 -10.48
CA ASN A 134 16.36 5.01 -9.24
C ASN A 134 17.11 4.52 -8.00
N TRP A 135 17.95 3.49 -8.09
CA TRP A 135 18.63 2.90 -6.94
C TRP A 135 20.14 3.01 -7.02
N GLY A 136 20.79 2.99 -5.86
CA GLY A 136 22.24 2.97 -5.73
C GLY A 136 22.69 2.60 -4.33
N TYR A 137 24.00 2.47 -4.15
CA TYR A 137 24.62 2.26 -2.84
C TYR A 137 24.83 3.59 -2.14
N GLN A 138 24.33 3.71 -0.92
CA GLN A 138 24.60 4.84 -0.04
C GLN A 138 25.46 4.37 1.13
N THR A 139 26.59 5.03 1.35
CA THR A 139 27.39 4.88 2.58
C THR A 139 26.65 5.57 3.73
N VAL A 140 26.30 4.82 4.78
CA VAL A 140 25.44 5.30 5.88
C VAL A 140 26.19 5.62 7.17
N ASP A 141 27.45 5.21 7.29
CA ASP A 141 28.26 5.47 8.47
C ASP A 141 29.74 5.64 8.12
N ALA A 142 30.50 6.15 9.10
CA ALA A 142 31.96 6.32 9.01
C ALA A 142 32.71 4.97 8.93
N SER A 143 32.04 3.84 9.15
CA SER A 143 32.61 2.51 8.99
C SER A 143 32.63 2.05 7.52
N GLY A 144 32.03 2.83 6.61
CA GLY A 144 31.96 2.51 5.19
C GLY A 144 30.81 1.57 4.84
N LYS A 145 29.85 1.34 5.75
CA LYS A 145 28.72 0.45 5.48
C LYS A 145 27.84 1.02 4.38
N GLN A 146 27.62 0.23 3.34
CA GLN A 146 26.74 0.59 2.23
C GLN A 146 25.36 -0.07 2.36
N VAL A 147 24.31 0.68 2.02
CA VAL A 147 22.94 0.17 1.90
C VAL A 147 22.37 0.51 0.53
N ILE A 148 21.53 -0.38 0.00
CA ILE A 148 20.77 -0.08 -1.22
C ILE A 148 19.69 0.94 -0.87
N ARG A 149 19.69 2.08 -1.56
CA ARG A 149 18.66 3.11 -1.43
C ARG A 149 17.99 3.36 -2.77
N ASN A 150 16.67 3.51 -2.74
CA ASN A 150 15.88 3.95 -3.88
C ASN A 150 15.47 5.41 -3.69
N SER A 151 15.82 6.26 -4.66
CA SER A 151 15.46 7.67 -4.76
C SER A 151 13.96 7.90 -4.84
N ARG A 152 13.22 6.95 -5.39
CA ARG A 152 11.76 6.96 -5.54
C ARG A 152 11.11 5.93 -4.62
N THR A 153 10.94 6.30 -3.36
CA THR A 153 10.26 5.48 -2.36
C THR A 153 8.90 6.07 -2.03
N SER A 154 7.84 5.31 -2.28
CA SER A 154 6.48 5.65 -1.85
C SER A 154 6.24 5.11 -0.45
N THR A 155 5.77 5.97 0.45
CA THR A 155 5.41 5.63 1.83
C THR A 155 3.98 6.11 2.08
N TYR A 156 3.13 5.24 2.62
CA TYR A 156 1.74 5.58 2.88
C TYR A 156 1.25 4.93 4.17
N HIS A 157 0.67 5.73 5.05
CA HIS A 157 0.01 5.26 6.25
C HIS A 157 -1.11 6.21 6.66
N GLN A 158 -2.35 5.85 6.33
CA GLN A 158 -3.54 6.61 6.72
C GLN A 158 -4.44 5.72 7.59
N PRO A 159 -4.27 5.76 8.92
CA PRO A 159 -5.16 5.05 9.83
C PRO A 159 -6.60 5.57 9.74
N PHE A 160 -7.52 4.67 10.03
CA PHE A 160 -8.94 4.92 10.17
C PHE A 160 -9.39 4.48 11.55
N ALA A 161 -10.18 5.30 12.21
CA ALA A 161 -10.82 4.99 13.49
C ALA A 161 -12.30 5.36 13.41
N GLN A 162 -13.18 4.51 13.93
CA GLN A 162 -14.61 4.72 13.94
C GLN A 162 -15.24 4.23 15.24
N LEU A 163 -16.04 5.11 15.85
CA LEU A 163 -16.91 4.78 16.96
C LEU A 163 -18.35 4.71 16.43
N SER A 164 -18.96 3.54 16.54
CA SER A 164 -20.32 3.27 16.07
C SER A 164 -21.24 2.98 17.25
N TRP A 165 -22.42 3.58 17.25
CA TRP A 165 -23.50 3.27 18.19
C TRP A 165 -24.66 2.65 17.43
N TYR A 166 -25.00 1.42 17.82
CA TYR A 166 -26.12 0.67 17.28
C TYR A 166 -27.29 0.73 18.26
N TRP A 167 -28.45 1.13 17.76
CA TRP A 167 -29.68 1.20 18.53
C TRP A 167 -30.84 0.53 17.79
N THR A 168 -31.38 -0.54 18.37
CA THR A 168 -32.51 -1.31 17.84
C THR A 168 -33.71 -1.15 18.79
N PRO A 169 -34.52 -0.09 18.66
CA PRO A 169 -35.65 0.16 19.55
C PRO A 169 -36.74 -0.93 19.47
N ASN A 170 -36.93 -1.51 18.28
CA ASN A 170 -37.92 -2.56 17.99
C ASN A 170 -37.43 -3.45 16.83
N LYS A 171 -38.15 -4.54 16.53
CA LYS A 171 -37.76 -5.53 15.50
C LYS A 171 -37.79 -5.03 14.05
N ARG A 172 -38.28 -3.81 13.80
CA ARG A 172 -38.44 -3.23 12.45
C ARG A 172 -37.55 -2.02 12.21
N THR A 173 -36.80 -1.57 13.21
CA THR A 173 -36.04 -0.32 13.13
C THR A 173 -34.68 -0.51 13.77
N GLU A 174 -33.63 -0.17 13.00
CA GLU A 174 -32.24 -0.14 13.45
C GLU A 174 -31.65 1.22 13.12
N PHE A 175 -31.01 1.85 14.10
CA PHE A 175 -30.24 3.07 13.96
C PHE A 175 -28.75 2.74 14.10
N ASN A 176 -27.94 3.27 13.19
CA ASN A 176 -26.48 3.22 13.27
C ASN A 176 -25.95 4.66 13.16
N THR A 177 -25.39 5.16 14.24
CA THR A 177 -24.71 6.46 14.27
C THR A 177 -23.23 6.22 14.42
N SER A 178 -22.43 6.70 13.48
CA SER A 178 -20.98 6.48 13.46
C SER A 178 -20.23 7.80 13.38
N PHE A 179 -19.23 7.96 14.23
CA PHE A 179 -18.23 9.02 14.14
C PHE A 179 -16.92 8.39 13.70
N PHE A 180 -16.30 8.93 12.66
CA PHE A 180 -15.04 8.40 12.15
C PHE A 180 -14.00 9.51 11.99
N PHE A 181 -12.74 9.09 12.11
CA PHE A 181 -11.57 9.89 11.82
C PHE A 181 -10.68 9.09 10.87
N PHE A 182 -10.20 9.77 9.84
CA PHE A 182 -9.29 9.22 8.85
C PHE A 182 -8.25 10.26 8.49
N GLY A 183 -6.99 9.85 8.41
CA GLY A 183 -5.92 10.72 7.97
C GLY A 183 -4.56 10.13 8.27
N GLY A 184 -3.52 10.70 7.67
CA GLY A 184 -2.15 10.31 7.90
C GLY A 184 -1.22 10.63 6.74
N PRO A 185 0.09 10.43 6.91
CA PRO A 185 1.07 10.75 5.90
C PRO A 185 0.98 9.80 4.71
N GLY A 186 1.13 10.38 3.52
CA GLY A 186 1.26 9.67 2.26
C GLY A 186 2.11 10.50 1.32
N GLY A 187 3.10 9.88 0.68
CA GLY A 187 3.99 10.60 -0.21
C GLY A 187 4.96 9.71 -0.95
N GLN A 188 5.69 10.32 -1.86
CA GLN A 188 6.74 9.69 -2.63
C GLN A 188 7.98 10.56 -2.56
N THR A 189 9.14 9.95 -2.30
CA THR A 189 10.40 10.65 -2.41
C THR A 189 10.78 10.82 -3.88
N SER A 190 11.43 11.91 -4.22
CA SER A 190 12.20 12.04 -5.43
C SER A 190 13.51 12.72 -5.06
N LEU A 191 14.58 12.40 -5.78
CA LEU A 191 15.73 13.26 -5.76
C LEU A 191 15.45 14.46 -6.67
N GLU A 192 15.88 15.63 -6.21
CA GLU A 192 15.84 16.87 -6.95
C GLU A 192 17.29 17.35 -7.11
N TRP A 193 17.62 17.77 -8.32
CA TRP A 193 18.92 18.28 -8.70
C TRP A 193 18.65 19.70 -9.16
N GLY A 194 18.94 20.69 -8.31
CA GLY A 194 18.67 22.11 -8.58
C GLY A 194 19.49 22.63 -9.75
N GLU A 195 20.68 23.17 -9.48
CA GLU A 195 21.62 23.64 -10.52
C GLU A 195 22.61 22.57 -10.98
N ALA A 196 22.52 21.35 -10.42
CA ALA A 196 23.41 20.24 -10.76
C ALA A 196 22.89 19.43 -11.96
N ALA A 197 23.80 18.85 -12.73
CA ALA A 197 23.45 17.88 -13.75
C ALA A 197 22.75 16.66 -13.13
N ASP A 198 21.80 16.09 -13.87
CA ASP A 198 21.10 14.87 -13.45
C ASP A 198 22.12 13.73 -13.27
N PRO A 199 22.29 13.21 -12.04
CA PRO A 199 23.32 12.23 -11.73
C PRO A 199 22.89 10.80 -12.10
N ARG A 200 21.68 10.61 -12.65
CA ARG A 200 21.22 9.27 -13.02
C ARG A 200 22.05 8.71 -14.18
N PRO A 201 22.44 7.43 -14.13
CA PRO A 201 23.27 6.85 -15.19
C PRO A 201 22.56 6.80 -16.55
N ASP A 202 21.23 6.77 -16.57
CA ASP A 202 20.41 6.75 -17.80
C ASP A 202 20.07 8.14 -18.34
N TYR A 203 20.67 9.20 -17.80
CA TYR A 203 20.47 10.55 -18.31
C TYR A 203 20.97 10.65 -19.76
N TYR A 204 20.13 11.18 -20.66
CA TYR A 204 20.38 11.12 -22.12
C TYR A 204 21.75 11.69 -22.55
N LYS A 205 22.29 12.69 -21.85
CA LYS A 205 23.63 13.24 -22.16
C LYS A 205 24.78 12.28 -21.90
N ASN A 206 24.53 11.20 -21.16
CA ASN A 206 25.49 10.13 -20.89
C ASN A 206 25.42 9.02 -21.95
N LEU A 207 24.43 9.03 -22.86
CA LEU A 207 24.20 7.95 -23.81
C LEU A 207 24.97 8.15 -25.12
N PRO A 208 25.48 7.07 -25.76
CA PRO A 208 26.14 7.13 -27.06
C PRO A 208 25.33 7.87 -28.14
N SER A 209 24.01 7.66 -28.19
CA SER A 209 23.11 8.30 -29.16
C SER A 209 23.17 9.84 -29.12
N TYR A 210 23.36 10.43 -27.95
CA TYR A 210 23.51 11.89 -27.80
C TYR A 210 24.77 12.41 -28.50
N TYR A 211 25.89 11.72 -28.35
CA TYR A 211 27.15 12.10 -28.99
C TYR A 211 27.13 11.85 -30.50
N MET A 212 26.49 10.76 -30.96
CA MET A 212 26.34 10.48 -32.38
C MET A 212 25.51 11.56 -33.08
N THR A 213 24.39 11.97 -32.48
CA THR A 213 23.53 13.02 -33.04
C THR A 213 24.25 14.36 -33.15
N ASN A 214 25.01 14.74 -32.11
CA ASN A 214 25.78 16.00 -32.12
C ASN A 214 26.97 15.96 -33.10
N ALA A 215 27.61 14.80 -33.26
CA ALA A 215 28.67 14.63 -34.25
C ALA A 215 28.12 14.78 -35.69
N HIS A 216 26.93 14.23 -35.96
CA HIS A 216 26.26 14.41 -37.24
C HIS A 216 25.84 15.87 -37.48
N SER A 217 25.28 16.56 -36.48
CA SER A 217 24.88 17.97 -36.65
C SER A 217 26.08 18.90 -36.87
N THR A 218 27.23 18.61 -36.26
CA THR A 218 28.45 19.43 -36.43
C THR A 218 29.06 19.19 -37.81
N ALA A 219 29.07 17.94 -38.28
CA ALA A 219 29.53 17.61 -39.64
C ALA A 219 28.66 18.23 -40.75
N GLU A 220 27.34 18.38 -40.53
CA GLU A 220 26.44 19.07 -41.47
C GLU A 220 26.66 20.59 -41.52
N ILE A 221 27.03 21.22 -40.39
CA ILE A 221 27.36 22.65 -40.32
C ILE A 221 28.72 22.95 -40.96
N GLU A 222 29.72 22.06 -40.79
CA GLU A 222 31.03 22.19 -41.43
C GLU A 222 31.01 21.88 -42.94
N ALA A 223 29.96 21.22 -43.43
CA ALA A 223 29.76 20.90 -44.85
C ALA A 223 28.98 21.98 -45.64
N GLN A 224 28.57 23.08 -44.99
CA GLN A 224 27.96 24.28 -45.60
C GLN A 224 28.97 25.42 -45.70
#